data_AF-A0A940CSW3-F1
#
_entry.id   AF-A0A940CSW3-F1
#
_cell.length_a   1.000
_cell.length_b   1.000
_cell.length_c   1.000
_cell.angle_alpha   90.00
_cell.angle_beta   90.00
_cell.angle_gamma   90.00
#
_symmetry.space_group_name_H-M   'P 1'
#
loop_
_entity.id
_entity.type
_entity.pdbx_description
1 polymer ?
#
loop_
_entity_poly.entity_id
_entity_poly.type
_entity_poly.pdbx_seq_one_letter_code
_entity_poly.pdbx_strand_id
1 'polypeptide(L)'
;MLQKVEPFPHAARALGILADLGYRIAYISSRPGDALFNTVRWLQVNGFPADQVVTGLSRESKLNTVRELGPAIVFEDDPVVAASLAGKVPALWLKDWPYNRKISQGVIRFKSWQEIFRAMISSNPELAAAELATRKDE
;
A
#
# COMPACT_ATOMS: atom_id res chain seq x y z
N MET A 1 20.37 4.73 9.91
CA MET A 1 20.69 3.47 9.22
C MET A 1 19.37 2.77 8.87
N LEU A 2 18.75 3.11 7.73
CA LEU A 2 17.48 2.51 7.22
C LEU A 2 17.70 1.12 6.57
N GLN A 3 18.93 0.61 6.58
CA GLN A 3 19.35 -0.62 5.90
C GLN A 3 18.94 -1.93 6.62
N LYS A 4 18.26 -1.89 7.76
CA LYS A 4 17.89 -3.11 8.54
C LYS A 4 16.40 -3.33 8.76
N VAL A 5 15.54 -2.53 8.12
CA VAL A 5 14.09 -2.72 8.23
C VAL A 5 13.65 -3.67 7.13
N GLU A 6 13.15 -4.84 7.52
CA GLU A 6 12.57 -5.79 6.59
C GLU A 6 11.20 -5.30 6.08
N PRO A 7 10.87 -5.52 4.80
CA PRO A 7 9.55 -5.26 4.29
C PRO A 7 8.52 -6.17 4.96
N PHE A 8 7.26 -5.73 5.01
CA PHE A 8 6.19 -6.67 5.33
C PHE A 8 6.18 -7.80 4.29
N PRO A 9 6.12 -9.08 4.72
CA PRO A 9 6.07 -10.20 3.79
C PRO A 9 4.97 -10.01 2.74
N HIS A 10 5.31 -10.30 1.49
CA HIS A 10 4.44 -10.19 0.31
C HIS A 10 3.99 -8.77 -0.09
N ALA A 11 4.41 -7.71 0.61
CA ALA A 11 4.00 -6.34 0.26
C ALA A 11 4.52 -5.91 -1.13
N ALA A 12 5.81 -6.16 -1.42
CA ALA A 12 6.40 -5.83 -2.71
C ALA A 12 5.69 -6.57 -3.85
N ARG A 13 5.42 -7.87 -3.69
CA ARG A 13 4.69 -8.68 -4.67
C ARG A 13 3.26 -8.18 -4.88
N ALA A 14 2.53 -7.88 -3.81
CA ALA A 14 1.15 -7.40 -3.91
C ALA A 14 1.05 -6.06 -4.65
N LEU A 15 1.95 -5.12 -4.34
CA LEU A 15 2.02 -3.84 -5.05
C LEU A 15 2.55 -4.00 -6.48
N GLY A 16 3.45 -4.97 -6.72
CA GLY A 16 3.91 -5.37 -8.05
C GLY A 16 2.77 -5.81 -8.96
N ILE A 17 1.91 -6.71 -8.47
CA ILE A 17 0.72 -7.17 -9.23
C ILE A 17 -0.21 -5.98 -9.57
N LEU A 18 -0.38 -5.02 -8.64
CA LEU A 18 -1.15 -3.81 -8.95
C LEU A 18 -0.46 -2.98 -10.03
N ALA A 19 0.86 -2.83 -9.99
CA ALA A 19 1.61 -2.14 -11.04
C ALA A 19 1.47 -2.82 -12.40
N ASP A 20 1.55 -4.16 -12.44
CA ASP A 20 1.39 -4.96 -13.67
C ASP A 20 -0.03 -4.85 -14.26
N LEU A 21 -1.04 -4.63 -13.40
CA LEU A 21 -2.42 -4.31 -13.81
C LEU A 21 -2.60 -2.85 -14.29
N GLY A 22 -1.52 -2.05 -14.32
CA GLY A 22 -1.53 -0.67 -14.81
C GLY A 22 -1.79 0.40 -13.74
N TYR A 23 -1.81 0.04 -12.44
CA TYR A 23 -1.91 1.03 -11.37
C TYR A 23 -0.56 1.73 -11.15
N ARG A 24 -0.59 3.05 -10.96
CA ARG A 24 0.59 3.81 -10.51
C ARG A 24 0.65 3.83 -8.99
N ILE A 25 1.81 3.48 -8.43
CA ILE A 25 1.99 3.33 -6.98
C ILE A 25 2.66 4.58 -6.40
N ALA A 26 1.95 5.28 -5.50
CA ALA A 26 2.45 6.46 -4.80
C ALA A 26 2.66 6.17 -3.30
N TYR A 27 3.81 6.56 -2.77
CA TYR A 27 4.16 6.47 -1.35
C TYR A 27 4.06 7.85 -0.70
N ILE A 28 3.15 8.00 0.26
CA ILE A 28 2.87 9.27 0.94
C ILE A 28 3.20 9.10 2.43
N SER A 29 4.25 9.76 2.91
CA SER A 29 4.80 9.51 4.25
C SER A 29 4.98 10.77 5.10
N SER A 30 4.71 10.62 6.39
CA SER A 30 5.04 11.63 7.41
C SER A 30 6.46 11.51 7.97
N ARG A 31 7.28 10.59 7.43
CA ARG A 31 8.71 10.56 7.74
C ARG A 31 9.35 11.92 7.42
N PRO A 32 10.37 12.36 8.17
CA PRO A 32 11.09 13.59 7.88
C PRO A 32 11.54 13.70 6.40
N GLY A 33 11.61 14.93 5.88
CA GLY A 33 11.91 15.16 4.46
C GLY A 33 13.29 14.63 4.02
N ASP A 34 14.27 14.63 4.92
CA ASP A 34 15.61 14.06 4.71
C ASP A 34 15.60 12.52 4.60
N ALA A 35 14.49 11.86 4.92
CA ALA A 35 14.31 10.43 4.73
C ALA A 35 13.97 10.05 3.27
N LEU A 36 13.72 11.01 2.38
CA LEU A 36 13.32 10.74 0.99
C LEU A 36 14.32 9.84 0.27
N PHE A 37 15.58 10.24 0.24
CA PHE A 37 16.64 9.51 -0.46
C PHE A 37 16.74 8.06 0.02
N ASN A 38 16.77 7.86 1.35
CA ASN A 38 16.87 6.54 1.92
C ASN A 38 15.61 5.70 1.69
N THR A 39 14.43 6.34 1.67
CA THR A 39 13.15 5.66 1.41
C THR A 39 13.10 5.16 -0.03
N VAL A 40 13.47 6.01 -1.01
CA VAL A 40 13.53 5.62 -2.43
C VAL A 40 14.52 4.47 -2.64
N ARG A 41 15.73 4.56 -2.06
CA ARG A 41 16.73 3.50 -2.18
C ARG A 41 16.26 2.20 -1.53
N TRP A 42 15.61 2.27 -0.38
CA TRP A 42 15.06 1.09 0.29
C TRP A 42 13.96 0.43 -0.55
N LEU A 43 13.05 1.20 -1.16
CA LEU A 43 12.00 0.68 -2.05
C LEU A 43 12.61 -0.05 -3.24
N GLN A 44 13.61 0.56 -3.89
CA GLN A 44 14.32 -0.03 -5.05
C GLN A 44 15.01 -1.35 -4.70
N VAL A 45 15.80 -1.38 -3.61
CA VAL A 45 16.55 -2.58 -3.20
C VAL A 45 15.61 -3.72 -2.81
N ASN A 46 14.40 -3.41 -2.31
CA ASN A 46 13.40 -4.41 -1.92
C ASN A 46 12.38 -4.71 -3.04
N GLY A 47 12.59 -4.23 -4.27
CA GLY A 47 11.75 -4.57 -5.42
C GLY A 47 10.34 -3.96 -5.40
N PHE A 48 10.14 -2.83 -4.72
CA PHE A 48 8.85 -2.14 -4.72
C PHE A 48 8.68 -1.26 -5.97
N PRO A 49 7.54 -1.36 -6.68
CA PRO A 49 7.20 -0.39 -7.72
C PRO A 49 6.90 0.97 -7.09
N ALA A 50 7.45 2.05 -7.64
CA ALA A 50 7.20 3.40 -7.15
C ALA A 50 7.16 4.40 -8.31
N ASP A 51 5.99 5.01 -8.53
CA ASP A 51 5.78 6.11 -9.48
C ASP A 51 6.06 7.47 -8.79
N GLN A 52 5.59 7.62 -7.55
CA GLN A 52 5.81 8.82 -6.74
C GLN A 52 6.17 8.47 -5.30
N VAL A 53 7.12 9.20 -4.71
CA VAL A 53 7.47 9.09 -3.29
C VAL A 53 7.54 10.49 -2.69
N VAL A 54 6.70 10.74 -1.69
CA VAL A 54 6.61 12.03 -0.99
C VAL A 54 6.79 11.80 0.51
N THR A 55 7.74 12.53 1.10
CA THR A 55 8.03 12.53 2.55
C THR A 55 7.89 13.94 3.11
N GLY A 56 7.91 14.08 4.44
CA GLY A 56 7.84 15.36 5.14
C GLY A 56 6.42 15.89 5.32
N LEU A 57 5.39 15.07 5.08
CA LEU A 57 4.00 15.51 5.10
C LEU A 57 3.38 15.39 6.48
N SER A 58 2.69 16.44 6.94
CA SER A 58 1.77 16.33 8.07
C SER A 58 0.59 15.43 7.70
N ARG A 59 -0.19 14.98 8.70
CA ARG A 59 -1.43 14.22 8.44
C ARG A 59 -2.39 14.98 7.51
N GLU A 60 -2.53 16.28 7.73
CA GLU A 60 -3.37 17.14 6.88
C GLU A 60 -2.84 17.21 5.45
N SER A 61 -1.53 17.42 5.28
CA SER A 61 -0.91 17.44 3.96
C SER A 61 -1.07 16.09 3.25
N LYS A 62 -0.96 14.95 3.97
CA LYS A 62 -1.26 13.62 3.39
C LYS A 62 -2.70 13.54 2.87
N LEU A 63 -3.68 14.02 3.64
CA LEU A 63 -5.08 14.02 3.23
C LEU A 63 -5.31 14.87 1.99
N ASN A 64 -4.64 16.02 1.87
CA ASN A 64 -4.70 16.85 0.68
C ASN A 64 -4.07 16.15 -0.52
N THR A 65 -2.89 15.53 -0.37
CA THR A 65 -2.28 14.73 -1.44
C THR A 65 -3.18 13.58 -1.89
N VAL A 66 -3.86 12.88 -0.98
CA VAL A 66 -4.81 11.82 -1.35
C VAL A 66 -5.98 12.38 -2.17
N ARG A 67 -6.51 13.55 -1.82
CA ARG A 67 -7.58 14.20 -2.58
C ARG A 67 -7.11 14.62 -3.97
N GLU A 68 -5.92 15.18 -4.08
CA GLU A 68 -5.33 15.64 -5.35
C GLU A 68 -5.02 14.47 -6.29
N LEU A 69 -4.50 13.37 -5.76
CA LEU A 69 -4.17 12.18 -6.56
C LEU A 69 -5.42 11.38 -6.98
N GLY A 70 -6.51 11.44 -6.21
CA GLY A 70 -7.73 10.68 -6.48
C GLY A 70 -7.52 9.16 -6.62
N PRO A 71 -6.85 8.48 -5.67
CA PRO A 71 -6.49 7.08 -5.82
C PRO A 71 -7.73 6.17 -5.75
N ALA A 72 -7.74 5.12 -6.59
CA ALA A 72 -8.74 4.07 -6.52
C ALA A 72 -8.59 3.22 -5.25
N ILE A 73 -7.36 3.06 -4.75
CA ILE A 73 -7.00 2.21 -3.62
C ILE A 73 -6.05 2.99 -2.69
N VAL A 74 -6.35 3.02 -1.40
CA VAL A 74 -5.48 3.58 -0.37
C VAL A 74 -5.12 2.50 0.64
N PHE A 75 -3.84 2.34 0.95
CA PHE A 75 -3.36 1.51 2.06
C PHE A 75 -2.87 2.42 3.19
N GLU A 76 -3.38 2.22 4.40
CA GLU A 76 -3.03 3.06 5.55
C GLU A 76 -3.07 2.24 6.84
N ASP A 77 -2.35 2.70 7.85
CA ASP A 77 -2.42 2.16 9.21
C ASP A 77 -2.67 3.23 10.28
N ASP A 78 -2.28 4.49 10.04
CA ASP A 78 -2.51 5.60 10.97
C ASP A 78 -4.02 5.81 11.21
N PRO A 79 -4.51 5.68 12.47
CA PRO A 79 -5.94 5.73 12.76
C PRO A 79 -6.57 7.11 12.51
N VAL A 80 -5.80 8.19 12.60
CA VAL A 80 -6.31 9.56 12.38
C VAL A 80 -6.49 9.81 10.89
N VAL A 81 -5.51 9.40 10.08
CA VAL A 81 -5.60 9.49 8.61
C VAL A 81 -6.70 8.56 8.09
N ALA A 82 -6.71 7.31 8.55
CA ALA A 82 -7.71 6.33 8.14
C ALA A 82 -9.14 6.76 8.49
N ALA A 83 -9.39 7.28 9.70
CA ALA A 83 -10.71 7.79 10.09
C ALA A 83 -11.15 8.98 9.20
N SER A 84 -10.20 9.80 8.76
CA SER A 84 -10.49 10.94 7.89
C SER A 84 -10.84 10.52 6.45
N LEU A 85 -10.33 9.38 5.99
CA LEU A 85 -10.54 8.82 4.65
C LEU A 85 -11.69 7.78 4.57
N ALA A 86 -12.09 7.21 5.71
CA ALA A 86 -13.12 6.17 5.77
C ALA A 86 -14.41 6.61 5.08
N GLY A 87 -14.86 5.80 4.11
CA GLY A 87 -16.06 6.08 3.30
C GLY A 87 -15.93 7.24 2.30
N LYS A 88 -14.75 7.86 2.16
CA LYS A 88 -14.52 9.00 1.25
C LYS A 88 -13.62 8.67 0.06
N VAL A 89 -12.98 7.51 0.08
CA VAL A 89 -12.19 6.97 -1.04
C VAL A 89 -12.80 5.64 -1.49
N PRO A 90 -12.65 5.25 -2.77
CA PRO A 90 -13.31 4.05 -3.30
C PRO A 90 -12.95 2.77 -2.55
N ALA A 91 -11.67 2.57 -2.22
CA ALA A 91 -11.21 1.44 -1.42
C ALA A 91 -10.13 1.86 -0.43
N LEU A 92 -10.45 1.89 0.87
CA LEU A 92 -9.50 2.11 1.95
C LEU A 92 -9.14 0.79 2.62
N TRP A 93 -7.95 0.26 2.33
CA TRP A 93 -7.40 -0.93 2.95
C TRP A 93 -6.64 -0.55 4.23
N LEU A 94 -7.21 -0.92 5.38
CA LEU A 94 -6.66 -0.64 6.70
C LEU A 94 -5.90 -1.86 7.22
N LYS A 95 -4.58 -1.73 7.35
CA LYS A 95 -3.75 -2.80 7.94
C LYS A 95 -4.14 -2.98 9.40
N ASP A 96 -4.54 -4.18 9.81
CA ASP A 96 -5.02 -4.42 11.18
C ASP A 96 -3.88 -4.23 12.19
N TRP A 97 -4.10 -3.30 13.11
CA TRP A 97 -3.28 -3.06 14.30
C TRP A 97 -4.17 -2.78 15.50
N PRO A 98 -3.77 -3.14 16.73
CA PRO A 98 -4.59 -2.92 17.93
C PRO A 98 -5.10 -1.47 18.07
N TYR A 99 -4.25 -0.49 17.72
CA TYR A 99 -4.54 0.94 17.86
C TYR A 99 -5.54 1.50 16.84
N ASN A 100 -5.85 0.80 15.74
CA ASN A 100 -6.78 1.26 14.70
C ASN A 100 -8.08 0.44 14.62
N ARG A 101 -8.32 -0.48 15.56
CA ARG A 101 -9.53 -1.35 15.60
C ARG A 101 -10.83 -0.62 15.94
N LYS A 102 -10.75 0.61 16.47
CA LYS A 102 -11.95 1.44 16.70
C LYS A 102 -12.63 1.89 15.40
N ILE A 103 -11.92 1.83 14.26
CA ILE A 103 -12.47 2.16 12.94
C ILE A 103 -13.15 0.91 12.39
N SER A 104 -14.48 0.90 12.38
CA SER A 104 -15.30 -0.27 12.01
C SER A 104 -16.05 -0.11 10.69
N GLN A 105 -16.20 1.11 10.17
CA GLN A 105 -16.97 1.40 8.95
C GLN A 105 -16.11 2.10 7.91
N GLY A 106 -16.44 1.93 6.63
CA GLY A 106 -15.79 2.61 5.51
C GLY A 106 -14.34 2.17 5.26
N VAL A 107 -13.94 0.98 5.73
CA VAL A 107 -12.61 0.39 5.57
C VAL A 107 -12.69 -1.09 5.22
N ILE A 108 -11.69 -1.59 4.49
CA ILE A 108 -11.45 -3.00 4.22
C ILE A 108 -10.23 -3.41 5.05
N ARG A 109 -10.43 -4.27 6.05
CA ARG A 109 -9.36 -4.62 6.98
C ARG A 109 -8.58 -5.83 6.46
N PHE A 110 -7.26 -5.79 6.54
CA PHE A 110 -6.38 -6.91 6.17
C PHE A 110 -5.28 -7.12 7.21
N LYS A 111 -4.88 -8.37 7.44
CA LYS A 111 -3.80 -8.70 8.40
C LYS A 111 -2.47 -8.94 7.72
N SER A 112 -2.51 -9.51 6.52
CA SER A 112 -1.36 -9.85 5.69
C SER A 112 -1.49 -9.30 4.29
N TRP A 113 -0.38 -8.84 3.69
CA TRP A 113 -0.35 -8.44 2.29
C TRP A 113 -0.68 -9.58 1.33
N GLN A 114 -0.60 -10.84 1.80
CA GLN A 114 -1.06 -11.99 1.04
C GLN A 114 -2.57 -11.93 0.74
N GLU A 115 -3.37 -11.32 1.61
CA GLU A 115 -4.81 -11.15 1.41
C GLU A 115 -5.10 -10.21 0.23
N ILE A 116 -4.24 -9.20 0.01
CA ILE A 116 -4.40 -8.20 -1.05
C ILE A 116 -4.30 -8.87 -2.41
N PHE A 117 -3.20 -9.57 -2.69
CA PHE A 117 -3.06 -10.19 -4.01
C PHE A 117 -4.03 -11.36 -4.19
N ARG A 118 -4.42 -12.10 -3.13
CA ARG A 118 -5.48 -13.12 -3.23
C ARG A 118 -6.82 -12.50 -3.63
N ALA A 119 -7.16 -11.33 -3.09
CA ALA A 119 -8.35 -10.60 -3.48
C ALA A 119 -8.28 -10.18 -4.96
N MET A 120 -7.12 -9.70 -5.43
CA MET A 120 -6.91 -9.31 -6.84
C MET A 120 -6.94 -10.50 -7.81
N ILE A 121 -6.36 -11.63 -7.42
CA ILE A 121 -6.38 -12.86 -8.22
C ILE A 121 -7.79 -13.43 -8.30
N SER A 122 -8.52 -13.44 -7.19
CA SER A 122 -9.87 -14.01 -7.15
C SER A 122 -10.88 -13.18 -7.95
N SER A 123 -10.59 -11.89 -8.16
CA SER A 123 -11.40 -10.99 -8.99
C SER A 123 -10.93 -10.91 -10.45
N ASN A 124 -9.82 -11.56 -10.81
CA ASN A 124 -9.24 -11.55 -12.16
C ASN A 124 -8.81 -12.96 -12.62
N PRO A 125 -9.60 -13.62 -13.48
CA PRO A 125 -9.31 -14.96 -13.99
C PRO A 125 -7.95 -15.11 -14.70
N GLU A 126 -7.47 -14.07 -15.38
CA GLU A 126 -6.18 -14.12 -16.08
C GLU A 126 -5.00 -14.12 -15.10
N LEU A 127 -5.10 -13.33 -14.03
CA LEU A 127 -4.12 -13.38 -12.93
C LEU A 127 -4.12 -14.73 -12.20
N ALA A 128 -5.29 -15.35 -12.05
CA ALA A 128 -5.38 -16.69 -11.46
C ALA A 128 -4.67 -17.75 -12.30
N ALA A 129 -4.79 -17.66 -13.63
CA ALA A 129 -4.08 -18.55 -14.55
C ALA A 129 -2.56 -18.33 -14.50
N ALA A 130 -2.10 -17.08 -14.46
CA ALA A 130 -0.67 -16.73 -14.38
C ALA A 130 -0.02 -17.20 -13.07
N GLU A 131 -0.72 -17.07 -11.93
CA GLU A 131 -0.24 -17.54 -10.62
C GLU A 131 -0.13 -19.08 -10.54
N LEU A 132 -1.06 -19.81 -11.17
CA LEU A 132 -1.01 -21.27 -11.25
C LEU A 132 0.15 -21.77 -12.12
N ALA A 133 0.58 -20.98 -13.10
CA ALA A 133 1.73 -21.30 -13.93
C ALA A 133 3.05 -21.10 -13.17
N THR A 134 3.23 -19.98 -12.46
CA THR A 134 4.46 -19.69 -11.69
C THR A 134 4.70 -20.67 -10.54
N ARG A 135 3.64 -21.22 -9.92
CA ARG A 135 3.77 -22.25 -8.87
C ARG A 135 4.13 -23.65 -9.37
N LYS A 136 4.10 -23.90 -10.68
CA LYS A 136 4.54 -25.19 -11.25
C LYS A 136 6.04 -25.21 -11.54
N ASP A 137 6.69 -24.05 -11.52
CA ASP A 137 8.11 -23.87 -11.81
C ASP A 137 8.96 -23.67 -10.52
N GLU A 138 8.34 -23.69 -9.34
CA GLU A 138 8.95 -23.69 -7.99
C GLU A 138 8.92 -25.09 -7.36
#